data_AF-A0A0W1QNR2-F1
#
_entry.id   AF-A0A0W1QNR2-F1
#
_cell.length_a   1.000
_cell.length_b   1.000
_cell.length_c   1.000
_cell.angle_alpha   90.00
_cell.angle_beta   90.00
_cell.angle_gamma   90.00
#
_symmetry.space_group_name_H-M   'P 1'
#
loop_
_entity.id
_entity.type
_entity.pdbx_description
1 polymer ?
#
loop_
_entity_poly.entity_id
_entity_poly.type
_entity_poly.pdbx_seq_one_letter_code
_entity_poly.pdbx_strand_id
1 'polypeptide(L)'
;MMYSSLADVVQQSAVATMALPRDTLPSLAPAFRETREIARRLLEEAGQEAGSAALLREAAHELLKLDMLLGPVPESQLCADYVRTKLGLRHRGSALLLLELLARPGVPRRARDLAPLVCTKSVNTSSVKVFVHELRGVVARFGIEDAIGLKVREGYYLAEEAAPKIMALLH
;
A
#
# COMPACT_ATOMS: atom_id res chain seq x y z
N MET A 1 33.10 30.78 -25.78
CA MET A 1 33.26 30.01 -24.54
C MET A 1 32.29 30.55 -23.51
N MET A 2 31.13 29.90 -23.33
CA MET A 2 30.20 30.19 -22.23
C MET A 2 29.32 28.97 -21.97
N TYR A 3 29.61 28.22 -20.91
CA TYR A 3 28.68 27.28 -20.27
C TYR A 3 29.02 27.22 -18.78
N SER A 4 28.37 28.04 -17.96
CA SER A 4 28.32 27.85 -16.52
C SER A 4 27.16 28.65 -15.92
N SER A 5 25.94 28.09 -15.92
CA SER A 5 24.82 28.55 -15.06
C SER A 5 23.57 27.65 -15.10
N LEU A 6 23.71 26.32 -15.17
CA LEU A 6 22.54 25.41 -15.09
C LEU A 6 22.44 24.62 -13.78
N ALA A 7 23.35 24.85 -12.83
CA ALA A 7 23.34 24.15 -11.54
C ALA A 7 22.45 24.81 -10.47
N ASP A 8 22.09 26.10 -10.61
CA ASP A 8 21.39 26.85 -9.55
C ASP A 8 19.85 26.87 -9.66
N VAL A 9 19.26 26.37 -10.76
CA VAL A 9 17.79 26.39 -10.92
C VAL A 9 17.12 25.14 -10.33
N VAL A 10 17.88 24.06 -10.09
CA VAL A 10 17.31 22.79 -9.61
C VAL A 10 17.19 22.74 -8.08
N GLN A 11 17.94 23.56 -7.34
CA GLN A 11 17.96 23.51 -5.87
C GLN A 11 16.91 24.37 -5.16
N GLN A 12 16.18 25.26 -5.85
CA GLN A 12 15.10 26.05 -5.23
C GLN A 12 13.70 25.43 -5.35
N SER A 13 13.52 24.37 -6.14
CA SER A 13 12.21 23.71 -6.32
C SER A 13 11.90 22.62 -5.28
N ALA A 14 12.83 22.32 -4.36
CA ALA A 14 12.69 21.21 -3.41
C ALA A 14 12.20 21.63 -2.00
N VAL A 15 12.00 22.92 -1.72
CA VAL A 15 11.73 23.42 -0.36
C VAL A 15 10.35 24.08 -0.19
N ALA A 16 9.51 24.13 -1.24
CA ALA A 16 8.25 24.89 -1.21
C ALA A 16 6.95 24.09 -1.34
N THR A 17 6.94 22.76 -1.14
CA THR A 17 5.72 21.95 -1.36
C THR A 17 5.38 20.98 -0.23
N MET A 18 5.66 21.32 1.04
CA MET A 18 5.15 20.54 2.18
C MET A 18 4.54 21.43 3.26
N ALA A 19 3.46 22.11 2.90
CA ALA A 19 2.45 22.60 3.83
C ALA A 19 1.13 22.81 3.07
N LEU A 20 0.42 21.71 2.77
CA LEU A 20 -0.97 21.77 2.34
C LEU A 20 -1.85 21.16 3.44
N PRO A 21 -2.93 21.86 3.86
CA PRO A 21 -3.90 21.35 4.83
C PRO A 21 -4.53 20.05 4.33
N ARG A 22 -4.73 19.08 5.24
CA ARG A 22 -5.31 17.75 4.94
C ARG A 22 -6.78 17.75 4.49
N ASP A 23 -7.43 18.92 4.38
CA ASP A 23 -8.87 19.03 4.10
C ASP A 23 -9.23 19.31 2.63
N THR A 24 -8.25 19.25 1.71
CA THR A 24 -8.50 19.36 0.26
C THR A 24 -7.66 18.39 -0.54
N LEU A 25 -7.69 17.10 -0.19
CA LEU A 25 -7.36 16.06 -1.17
C LEU A 25 -8.61 15.82 -2.02
N PRO A 26 -8.63 16.24 -3.31
CA PRO A 26 -9.68 15.79 -4.20
C PRO A 26 -9.64 14.26 -4.20
N SER A 27 -10.82 13.64 -4.06
CA SER A 27 -10.98 12.21 -4.27
C SER A 27 -10.19 11.84 -5.54
N LEU A 28 -9.18 10.98 -5.41
CA LEU A 28 -8.41 10.47 -6.56
C LEU A 28 -9.20 9.40 -7.32
N ALA A 29 -10.36 8.96 -6.79
CA ALA A 29 -11.26 8.03 -7.43
C ALA A 29 -11.70 8.43 -8.86
N PRO A 30 -12.03 9.71 -9.17
CA PRO A 30 -12.23 10.17 -10.54
C PRO A 30 -10.98 9.97 -11.43
N ALA A 31 -9.78 10.28 -10.95
CA ALA A 31 -8.55 10.17 -11.75
C ALA A 31 -8.19 8.71 -12.11
N PHE A 32 -8.48 7.74 -11.24
CA PHE A 32 -8.30 6.32 -11.54
C PHE A 32 -9.38 5.77 -12.49
N ARG A 33 -10.63 6.21 -12.33
CA ARG A 33 -11.70 5.91 -13.29
C ARG A 33 -11.33 6.44 -14.68
N GLU A 34 -10.79 7.65 -14.75
CA GLU A 34 -10.27 8.26 -15.97
C GLU A 34 -9.11 7.45 -16.57
N THR A 35 -8.20 6.92 -15.76
CA THR A 35 -7.06 6.10 -16.27
C THR A 35 -7.53 4.82 -16.96
N ARG A 36 -8.52 4.11 -16.39
CA ARG A 36 -9.12 2.92 -17.03
C ARG A 36 -9.91 3.28 -18.28
N GLU A 37 -10.61 4.41 -18.25
CA GLU A 37 -11.36 4.91 -19.40
C GLU A 37 -10.43 5.31 -20.55
N ILE A 38 -9.29 5.94 -20.25
CA ILE A 38 -8.24 6.28 -21.20
C ILE A 38 -7.61 5.01 -21.78
N ALA A 39 -7.24 4.03 -20.95
CA ALA A 39 -6.71 2.76 -21.43
C ALA A 39 -7.70 2.03 -22.34
N ARG A 40 -8.99 2.07 -22.02
CA ARG A 40 -10.05 1.51 -22.88
C ARG A 40 -10.15 2.22 -24.22
N ARG A 41 -10.16 3.56 -24.23
CA ARG A 41 -10.19 4.36 -25.47
C ARG A 41 -8.98 4.08 -26.36
N LEU A 42 -7.78 3.97 -25.79
CA LEU A 42 -6.56 3.61 -26.52
C LEU A 42 -6.64 2.21 -27.14
N LEU A 43 -7.26 1.24 -26.47
CA LEU A 43 -7.50 -0.10 -27.03
C LEU A 43 -8.55 -0.10 -28.15
N GLU A 44 -9.58 0.73 -28.03
CA GLU A 44 -10.62 0.91 -29.05
C GLU A 44 -10.02 1.59 -30.31
N GLU A 45 -9.21 2.63 -30.15
CA GLU A 45 -8.47 3.30 -31.25
C GLU A 45 -7.45 2.38 -31.91
N ALA A 46 -6.75 1.55 -31.13
CA ALA A 46 -5.86 0.51 -31.67
C ALA A 46 -6.58 -0.59 -32.47
N GLY A 47 -7.90 -0.70 -32.35
CA GLY A 47 -8.73 -1.57 -33.17
C GLY A 47 -9.08 -0.96 -34.53
N GLN A 48 -8.97 0.36 -34.67
CA GLN A 48 -9.37 1.12 -35.85
C GLN A 48 -8.18 1.55 -36.73
N GLU A 49 -7.01 1.79 -36.13
CA GLU A 49 -5.81 2.27 -36.86
C GLU A 49 -4.67 1.23 -36.90
N ALA A 50 -4.43 0.64 -38.07
CA ALA A 50 -3.42 -0.42 -38.22
C ALA A 50 -1.96 0.04 -38.01
N GLY A 51 -1.65 1.33 -38.22
CA GLY A 51 -0.29 1.87 -38.14
C GLY A 51 0.19 2.17 -36.72
N SER A 52 -0.73 2.54 -35.81
CA SER A 52 -0.45 2.95 -34.44
C SER A 52 -0.88 1.89 -33.40
N ALA A 53 -1.58 0.83 -33.83
CA ALA A 53 -2.18 -0.19 -32.97
C ALA A 53 -1.24 -0.81 -31.93
N ALA A 54 0.02 -1.09 -32.29
CA ALA A 54 0.98 -1.69 -31.38
C ALA A 54 1.34 -0.75 -30.22
N LEU A 55 1.63 0.52 -30.55
CA LEU A 55 1.99 1.55 -29.58
C LEU A 55 0.80 1.93 -28.68
N LEU A 56 -0.39 2.03 -29.24
CA LEU A 56 -1.62 2.32 -28.49
C LEU A 56 -1.97 1.18 -27.51
N ARG A 57 -1.80 -0.08 -27.92
CA ARG A 57 -1.96 -1.23 -27.02
C ARG A 57 -0.90 -1.25 -25.94
N GLU A 58 0.35 -0.98 -26.27
CA GLU A 58 1.43 -0.94 -25.28
C GLU A 58 1.18 0.15 -24.24
N ALA A 59 0.82 1.36 -24.67
CA ALA A 59 0.46 2.47 -23.78
C ALA A 59 -0.75 2.13 -22.89
N ALA A 60 -1.81 1.53 -23.44
CA ALA A 60 -2.96 1.09 -22.67
C ALA A 60 -2.60 0.04 -21.62
N HIS A 61 -1.77 -0.94 -21.97
CA HIS A 61 -1.33 -1.96 -21.02
C HIS A 61 -0.41 -1.40 -19.94
N GLU A 62 0.48 -0.45 -20.26
CA GLU A 62 1.29 0.22 -19.25
C GLU A 62 0.43 1.06 -18.29
N LEU A 63 -0.59 1.77 -18.80
CA LEU A 63 -1.56 2.48 -17.94
C LEU A 63 -2.34 1.53 -17.02
N LEU A 64 -2.76 0.36 -17.51
CA LEU A 64 -3.43 -0.64 -16.69
C LEU A 64 -2.50 -1.29 -15.66
N LYS A 65 -1.22 -1.50 -15.99
CA LYS A 65 -0.21 -1.97 -15.02
C LYS A 65 0.05 -0.94 -13.93
N LEU A 66 0.10 0.35 -14.29
CA LEU A 66 0.23 1.44 -13.33
C LEU A 66 -1.01 1.55 -12.44
N ASP A 67 -2.22 1.36 -12.99
CA ASP A 67 -3.46 1.29 -12.21
C ASP A 67 -3.49 0.10 -11.24
N MET A 68 -2.94 -1.06 -11.63
CA MET A 68 -2.76 -2.20 -10.70
C MET A 68 -1.76 -1.92 -9.57
N LEU A 69 -0.81 -1.01 -9.78
CA LEU A 69 0.17 -0.61 -8.77
C LEU A 69 -0.32 0.52 -7.87
N LEU A 70 -1.33 1.30 -8.31
CA LEU A 70 -1.70 2.57 -7.68
C LEU A 70 -3.20 2.71 -7.34
N GLY A 71 -4.07 1.81 -7.81
CA GLY A 71 -5.50 1.87 -7.55
C GLY A 71 -5.94 1.18 -6.24
N PRO A 72 -7.16 1.49 -5.75
CA PRO A 72 -7.74 0.82 -4.59
C PRO A 72 -8.00 -0.65 -4.93
N VAL A 73 -7.29 -1.54 -4.22
CA VAL A 73 -7.49 -2.99 -4.35
C VAL A 73 -8.74 -3.36 -3.55
N PRO A 74 -9.74 -4.05 -4.16
CA PRO A 74 -10.90 -4.51 -3.40
C PRO A 74 -10.44 -5.43 -2.27
N GLU A 75 -11.10 -5.38 -1.10
CA GLU A 75 -10.71 -6.14 0.10
C GLU A 75 -10.53 -7.64 -0.17
N SER A 76 -11.27 -8.19 -1.13
CA SER A 76 -11.19 -9.59 -1.59
C SER A 76 -9.88 -9.98 -2.29
N GLN A 77 -9.05 -9.00 -2.67
CA GLN A 77 -7.77 -9.18 -3.38
C GLN A 77 -6.55 -8.75 -2.55
N LEU A 78 -6.75 -8.30 -1.30
CA LEU A 78 -5.65 -7.94 -0.40
C LEU A 78 -4.81 -9.18 -0.08
N CYS A 79 -3.70 -9.33 -0.79
CA CYS A 79 -2.72 -10.39 -0.56
C CYS A 79 -1.53 -9.86 0.25
N ALA A 80 -0.81 -10.79 0.89
CA ALA A 80 0.33 -10.44 1.75
C ALA A 80 1.42 -9.66 1.00
N ASP A 81 1.63 -9.91 -0.29
CA ASP A 81 2.67 -9.25 -1.07
C ASP A 81 2.29 -7.81 -1.43
N TYR A 82 0.99 -7.53 -1.66
CA TYR A 82 0.47 -6.18 -1.82
C TYR A 82 0.64 -5.36 -0.53
N VAL A 83 0.12 -5.87 0.60
CA VAL A 83 0.21 -5.22 1.91
C VAL A 83 1.66 -4.95 2.30
N ARG A 84 2.55 -5.93 2.05
CA ARG A 84 3.99 -5.78 2.31
C ARG A 84 4.58 -4.61 1.52
N THR A 85 4.27 -4.53 0.24
CA THR A 85 4.81 -3.49 -0.65
C THR A 85 4.24 -2.12 -0.30
N LYS A 86 2.92 -2.02 -0.12
CA LYS A 86 2.21 -0.76 0.18
C LYS A 86 2.66 -0.13 1.50
N LEU A 87 2.86 -0.95 2.54
CA LEU A 87 3.28 -0.47 3.85
C LEU A 87 4.82 -0.46 4.03
N GLY A 88 5.59 -0.91 3.04
CA GLY A 88 7.05 -1.00 3.15
C GLY A 88 7.54 -1.98 4.23
N LEU A 89 6.84 -3.10 4.40
CA LEU A 89 7.22 -4.15 5.36
C LEU A 89 8.38 -4.97 4.82
N ARG A 90 9.38 -5.24 5.66
CA ARG A 90 10.51 -6.13 5.37
C ARG A 90 10.08 -7.58 5.28
N HIS A 91 9.16 -8.00 6.15
CA HIS A 91 8.78 -9.40 6.27
C HIS A 91 7.38 -9.67 5.70
N ARG A 92 7.28 -10.70 4.85
CA ARG A 92 5.97 -11.21 4.36
C ARG A 92 5.09 -11.69 5.52
N GLY A 93 5.70 -12.24 6.58
CA GLY A 93 4.99 -12.65 7.79
C GLY A 93 4.33 -11.49 8.54
N SER A 94 4.88 -10.28 8.47
CA SER A 94 4.25 -9.08 9.04
C SER A 94 3.00 -8.69 8.26
N ALA A 95 3.03 -8.81 6.94
CA ALA A 95 1.84 -8.56 6.11
C ALA A 95 0.74 -9.61 6.37
N LEU A 96 1.10 -10.90 6.45
CA LEU A 96 0.18 -11.97 6.84
C LEU A 96 -0.41 -11.72 8.22
N LEU A 97 0.43 -11.34 9.20
CA LEU A 97 -0.02 -11.02 10.54
C LEU A 97 -1.03 -9.87 10.54
N LEU A 98 -0.79 -8.82 9.75
CA LEU A 98 -1.72 -7.70 9.67
C LEU A 98 -3.07 -8.15 9.11
N LEU A 99 -3.10 -8.95 8.04
CA LEU A 99 -4.31 -9.51 7.47
C LEU A 99 -5.07 -10.39 8.47
N GLU A 100 -4.36 -11.23 9.22
CA GLU A 100 -4.93 -12.11 10.25
C GLU A 100 -5.55 -11.35 11.43
N LEU A 101 -5.06 -10.14 11.73
CA LEU A 101 -5.62 -9.27 12.76
C LEU A 101 -6.74 -8.37 12.22
N LEU A 102 -6.65 -7.92 10.97
CA LEU A 102 -7.70 -7.16 10.28
C LEU A 102 -8.96 -7.99 10.06
N ALA A 103 -8.83 -9.31 9.89
CA ALA A 103 -9.97 -10.20 9.75
C ALA A 103 -10.87 -10.21 11.00
N ARG A 104 -10.32 -9.92 12.19
CA ARG A 104 -11.05 -9.84 13.47
C ARG A 104 -10.44 -8.77 14.38
N PRO A 105 -10.70 -7.48 14.12
CA PRO A 105 -10.24 -6.41 14.99
C PRO A 105 -10.81 -6.57 16.41
N GLY A 106 -10.09 -6.09 17.42
CA GLY A 106 -10.45 -6.21 18.84
C GLY A 106 -10.25 -7.60 19.45
N VAL A 107 -10.18 -8.67 18.64
CA VAL A 107 -10.08 -10.04 19.13
C VAL A 107 -8.61 -10.47 19.32
N PRO A 108 -8.15 -10.73 20.55
CA PRO A 108 -6.78 -11.13 20.80
C PRO A 108 -6.48 -12.56 20.34
N ARG A 109 -5.29 -12.74 19.77
CA ARG A 109 -4.80 -14.02 19.24
C ARG A 109 -3.40 -14.33 19.76
N ARG A 110 -3.21 -15.54 20.30
CA ARG A 110 -1.93 -15.92 20.90
C ARG A 110 -0.87 -16.11 19.81
N ALA A 111 0.38 -15.80 20.15
CA ALA A 111 1.52 -15.99 19.25
C ALA A 111 1.64 -17.44 18.72
N ARG A 112 1.29 -18.43 19.55
CA ARG A 112 1.28 -19.86 19.17
C ARG A 112 0.22 -20.19 18.11
N ASP A 113 -0.89 -19.46 18.10
CA ASP A 113 -2.00 -19.68 17.16
C ASP A 113 -1.76 -18.89 15.86
N LEU A 114 -1.03 -17.77 15.95
CA LEU A 114 -0.63 -16.95 14.80
C LEU A 114 0.57 -17.53 14.04
N ALA A 115 1.55 -18.12 14.75
CA ALA A 115 2.80 -18.59 14.16
C ALA A 115 2.62 -19.53 12.93
N PRO A 116 1.70 -20.52 12.95
CA PRO A 116 1.47 -21.40 11.80
C PRO A 116 0.92 -20.67 10.56
N LEU A 117 0.26 -19.53 10.75
CA LEU A 117 -0.38 -18.77 9.67
C LEU A 117 0.57 -17.76 9.04
N VAL A 118 1.43 -17.15 9.86
CA VAL A 118 2.25 -16.01 9.44
C VAL A 118 3.71 -16.38 9.16
N CYS A 119 4.20 -17.51 9.68
CA CYS A 119 5.59 -17.92 9.47
C CYS A 119 5.71 -18.82 8.24
N THR A 120 6.32 -18.31 7.17
CA THR A 120 6.37 -19.01 5.87
C THR A 120 7.50 -20.03 5.72
N LYS A 121 8.54 -19.98 6.57
CA LYS A 121 9.70 -20.89 6.49
C LYS A 121 9.69 -21.95 7.59
N SER A 122 9.45 -21.52 8.83
CA SER A 122 9.45 -22.37 10.01
C SER A 122 8.54 -21.77 11.07
N VAL A 123 7.71 -22.60 11.69
CA VAL A 123 6.76 -22.16 12.72
C VAL A 123 7.54 -21.77 13.98
N ASN A 124 7.55 -20.48 14.31
CA ASN A 124 8.26 -19.96 15.47
C ASN A 124 7.51 -18.79 16.09
N THR A 125 7.12 -18.94 17.36
CA THR A 125 6.39 -17.90 18.11
C THR A 125 7.21 -16.66 18.37
N SER A 126 8.55 -16.76 18.42
CA SER A 126 9.44 -15.61 18.55
C SER A 126 9.42 -14.75 17.30
N SER A 127 9.26 -15.34 16.11
CA SER A 127 9.11 -14.60 14.86
C SER A 127 7.86 -13.72 14.84
N VAL A 128 6.77 -14.16 15.46
CA VAL A 128 5.54 -13.36 15.60
C VAL A 128 5.82 -12.07 16.39
N LYS A 129 6.66 -12.12 17.42
CA LYS A 129 7.05 -10.91 18.19
C LYS A 129 7.80 -9.91 17.31
N VAL A 130 8.70 -10.40 16.47
CA VAL A 130 9.45 -9.56 15.51
C VAL A 130 8.48 -8.91 14.52
N PHE A 131 7.53 -9.67 13.98
CA PHE A 131 6.51 -9.14 13.07
C PHE A 131 5.61 -8.09 13.72
N VAL A 132 5.18 -8.31 14.97
CA VAL A 132 4.42 -7.30 15.74
C VAL A 132 5.23 -6.03 15.93
N HIS A 133 6.51 -6.15 16.30
CA HIS A 133 7.37 -4.99 16.52
C HIS A 133 7.58 -4.18 15.23
N GLU A 134 7.80 -4.87 14.11
CA GLU A 134 7.87 -4.22 12.80
C GLU A 134 6.56 -3.49 12.46
N LEU A 135 5.42 -4.15 12.58
CA LEU A 135 4.12 -3.55 12.26
C LEU A 135 3.85 -2.31 13.12
N ARG A 136 4.10 -2.38 14.43
CA ARG A 136 3.96 -1.21 15.31
C ARG A 136 4.81 -0.05 14.84
N GLY A 137 6.08 -0.31 14.52
CA GLY A 137 7.00 0.73 14.06
C GLY A 137 6.63 1.30 12.68
N VAL A 138 6.04 0.51 11.80
CA VAL A 138 5.57 0.97 10.47
C VAL A 138 4.27 1.74 10.58
N VAL A 139 3.28 1.21 11.28
CA VAL A 139 1.95 1.81 11.43
C VAL A 139 2.01 3.12 12.23
N ALA A 140 2.90 3.20 13.24
CA ALA A 140 3.18 4.45 13.96
C ALA A 140 3.79 5.54 13.07
N ARG A 141 4.61 5.19 12.06
CA ARG A 141 5.14 6.17 11.08
C ARG A 141 4.04 6.82 10.23
N PHE A 142 2.90 6.17 10.10
CA PHE A 142 1.69 6.72 9.45
C PHE A 142 0.78 7.47 10.43
N GLY A 143 1.21 7.69 11.68
CA GLY A 143 0.44 8.41 12.70
C GLY A 143 -0.68 7.58 13.34
N ILE A 144 -0.65 6.25 13.18
CA ILE A 144 -1.59 5.34 13.84
C ILE A 144 -0.86 4.69 15.02
N GLU A 145 -0.83 5.41 16.13
CA GLU A 145 -0.22 4.93 17.37
C GLU A 145 -1.06 3.83 18.02
N ASP A 146 -0.41 2.97 18.81
CA ASP A 146 -1.05 1.88 19.58
C ASP A 146 -2.00 0.95 18.78
N ALA A 147 -1.83 0.90 17.46
CA ALA A 147 -2.69 0.12 16.57
C ALA A 147 -2.73 -1.36 16.93
N ILE A 148 -1.59 -1.93 17.33
CA ILE A 148 -1.46 -3.36 17.66
C ILE A 148 -1.17 -3.50 19.15
N GLY A 149 -2.17 -3.93 19.90
CA GLY A 149 -2.10 -4.15 21.32
C GLY A 149 -1.61 -5.55 21.70
N LEU A 150 -1.28 -5.73 22.98
CA LEU A 150 -1.05 -7.04 23.59
C LEU A 150 -1.93 -7.14 24.83
N LYS A 151 -2.85 -8.11 24.85
CA LYS A 151 -3.61 -8.45 26.04
C LYS A 151 -2.92 -9.63 26.74
N VAL A 152 -2.51 -9.41 27.99
CA VAL A 152 -1.75 -10.39 28.77
C VAL A 152 -2.50 -11.72 28.81
N ARG A 153 -1.81 -12.84 28.53
CA ARG A 153 -2.35 -14.22 28.43
C ARG A 153 -3.34 -14.50 27.27
N GLU A 154 -3.81 -13.46 26.57
CA GLU A 154 -4.75 -13.60 25.44
C GLU A 154 -4.05 -13.42 24.09
N GLY A 155 -3.03 -12.57 24.01
CA GLY A 155 -2.20 -12.39 22.82
C GLY A 155 -2.37 -11.03 22.15
N TYR A 156 -2.04 -10.95 20.87
CA TYR A 156 -2.01 -9.71 20.10
C TYR A 156 -3.36 -9.45 19.44
N TYR A 157 -3.76 -8.19 19.39
CA TYR A 157 -4.97 -7.75 18.69
C TYR A 157 -4.68 -6.46 17.93
N LEU A 158 -5.48 -6.20 16.90
CA LEU A 158 -5.56 -4.89 16.27
C LEU A 158 -6.67 -4.09 16.96
N ALA A 159 -6.41 -2.86 17.38
CA ALA A 159 -7.44 -1.99 17.95
C ALA A 159 -8.54 -1.72 16.91
N GLU A 160 -9.81 -1.80 17.31
CA GLU A 160 -10.95 -1.62 16.40
C GLU A 160 -10.92 -0.25 15.71
N GLU A 161 -10.54 0.80 16.45
CA GLU A 161 -10.41 2.16 15.95
C GLU A 161 -9.24 2.34 14.95
N ALA A 162 -8.24 1.46 15.01
CA ALA A 162 -7.09 1.48 14.11
C ALA A 162 -7.38 0.75 12.80
N ALA A 163 -8.29 -0.22 12.80
CA ALA A 163 -8.65 -1.00 11.61
C ALA A 163 -9.07 -0.13 10.40
N PRO A 164 -10.03 0.81 10.50
CA PRO A 164 -10.42 1.63 9.35
C PRO A 164 -9.28 2.53 8.86
N LYS A 165 -8.43 3.03 9.78
CA LYS A 165 -7.28 3.86 9.43
C LYS A 165 -6.23 3.07 8.64
N ILE A 166 -5.98 1.83 9.04
CA ILE A 166 -5.06 0.92 8.33
C ILE A 166 -5.64 0.52 6.98
N MET A 167 -6.92 0.19 6.91
CA MET A 167 -7.58 -0.13 5.63
C MET A 167 -7.51 1.04 4.65
N ALA A 168 -7.66 2.28 5.13
CA ALA A 168 -7.48 3.47 4.32
C ALA A 168 -6.05 3.64 3.77
N LEU A 169 -5.02 3.11 4.44
CA LEU A 169 -3.65 3.10 3.90
C LEU A 169 -3.46 2.04 2.80
N LEU A 170 -4.32 1.03 2.77
CA LEU A 170 -4.26 -0.10 1.83
C LEU A 170 -5.13 0.12 0.59
N HIS A 171 -5.96 1.17 0.56
CA HIS A 171 -6.74 1.60 -0.61
C HIS A 171 -6.04 2.77 -1.33
#